data_AF-A0A961RKW7-F1
#
_entry.id   AF-A0A961RKW7-F1
#
_cell.length_a   1.000
_cell.length_b   1.000
_cell.length_c   1.000
_cell.angle_alpha   90.00
_cell.angle_beta   90.00
_cell.angle_gamma   90.00
#
_symmetry.space_group_name_H-M   'P 1'
#
loop_
_entity.id
_entity.type
_entity.pdbx_description
1 polymer ?
#
loop_
_entity_poly.entity_id
_entity_poly.type
_entity_poly.pdbx_seq_one_letter_code
_entity_poly.pdbx_strand_id
1 'polypeptide(L)' 'MATQPAAGRNRLTPWYVGLVIIVLSSLFVAWRMWASDCGAPMALEIGVTLVMPAVYLVLMYLTFTSQE' A
#
# COMPACT_ATOMS: atom_id res chain seq x y z
N MET A 1 -14.14 -23.82 16.66
CA MET A 1 -13.52 -23.04 15.57
C MET A 1 -13.44 -23.95 14.37
N ALA A 2 -14.16 -23.63 13.30
CA ALA A 2 -14.25 -24.50 12.12
C ALA A 2 -12.89 -24.60 11.42
N THR A 3 -12.37 -25.81 11.29
CA THR A 3 -11.21 -26.13 10.43
C THR A 3 -11.68 -26.15 8.98
N GLN A 4 -11.49 -25.06 8.24
CA GLN A 4 -11.66 -25.08 6.78
C GLN A 4 -10.51 -25.90 6.15
N PRO A 5 -10.80 -26.82 5.22
CA PRO A 5 -9.76 -27.46 4.44
C PRO A 5 -9.08 -26.37 3.61
N ALA A 6 -7.79 -26.16 3.84
CA ALA A 6 -6.98 -25.14 3.19
C ALA A 6 -6.79 -25.48 1.71
N ALA A 7 -7.81 -25.21 0.88
CA ALA A 7 -7.62 -25.11 -0.56
C ALA A 7 -6.53 -24.05 -0.78
N GLY A 8 -5.42 -24.44 -1.41
CA GLY A 8 -4.19 -23.65 -1.60
C GLY A 8 -4.47 -22.25 -2.16
N ARG A 9 -4.83 -21.32 -1.28
CA ARG A 9 -5.07 -19.93 -1.62
C ARG A 9 -3.68 -19.33 -1.81
N ASN A 10 -3.36 -18.98 -3.05
CA ASN A 10 -2.08 -18.36 -3.37
C ASN A 10 -1.88 -17.13 -2.48
N ARG A 11 -1.04 -17.24 -1.43
CA ARG A 11 -0.84 -16.18 -0.41
C ARG A 11 -0.33 -14.87 -1.01
N LEU A 12 0.23 -14.95 -2.21
CA LEU A 12 0.73 -13.82 -2.98
C LEU A 12 -0.39 -12.98 -3.62
N THR A 13 -1.62 -13.50 -3.79
CA THR A 13 -2.71 -12.73 -4.43
C THR A 13 -3.09 -11.47 -3.65
N PRO A 14 -3.34 -11.48 -2.33
CA PRO A 14 -3.56 -10.24 -1.59
C PRO A 14 -2.35 -9.31 -1.61
N TRP A 15 -1.13 -9.86 -1.73
CA TRP A 15 0.08 -9.05 -1.80
C TRP A 15 0.15 -8.23 -3.10
N TYR A 16 -0.08 -8.86 -4.26
CA TYR A 16 -0.13 -8.14 -5.52
C TYR A 16 -1.27 -7.12 -5.60
N VAL A 17 -2.45 -7.47 -5.08
CA VAL A 17 -3.61 -6.56 -5.07
C VAL A 17 -3.32 -5.32 -4.23
N GLY A 18 -2.78 -5.48 -3.02
CA GLY A 18 -2.41 -4.34 -2.17
C GLY A 18 -1.37 -3.44 -2.84
N LEU A 19 -0.32 -4.02 -3.44
CA LEU A 19 0.73 -3.26 -4.12
C LEU A 19 0.17 -2.41 -5.26
N VAL A 20 -0.66 -3.00 -6.13
CA VAL A 20 -1.28 -2.29 -7.26
C VAL A 20 -2.15 -1.13 -6.77
N ILE A 21 -2.98 -1.35 -5.75
CA ILE A 21 -3.86 -0.30 -5.20
C ILE A 21 -3.04 0.87 -4.64
N ILE A 22 -1.99 0.58 -3.87
CA ILE A 22 -1.14 1.60 -3.25
C ILE A 22 -0.44 2.43 -4.32
N VAL A 23 0.20 1.79 -5.29
CA VAL A 23 0.95 2.47 -6.35
C VAL A 23 0.01 3.38 -7.17
N LEU A 24 -1.15 2.88 -7.58
CA LEU A 24 -2.10 3.68 -8.36
C LEU A 24 -2.65 4.86 -7.56
N SER A 25 -2.97 4.64 -6.27
CA SER A 25 -3.48 5.70 -5.39
C SER A 25 -2.43 6.78 -5.15
N SER A 26 -1.19 6.40 -4.83
CA SER A 26 -0.08 7.33 -4.61
C SER A 26 0.24 8.13 -5.86
N LEU A 27 0.28 7.51 -7.05
CA LEU A 27 0.53 8.20 -8.31
C LEU A 27 -0.59 9.19 -8.63
N PHE A 28 -1.85 8.81 -8.43
CA PHE A 28 -2.98 9.69 -8.67
C PHE A 28 -2.95 10.92 -7.76
N VAL A 29 -2.69 10.72 -6.46
CA VAL A 29 -2.59 11.82 -5.50
C VAL A 29 -1.38 12.71 -5.82
N ALA A 30 -0.21 12.14 -6.08
CA ALA A 30 0.99 12.87 -6.46
C ALA A 30 0.75 13.74 -7.71
N TRP A 31 0.14 13.16 -8.74
CA TRP A 31 -0.20 13.88 -9.96
C TRP A 31 -1.17 15.02 -9.69
N ARG A 32 -2.18 14.81 -8.85
CA ARG A 32 -3.16 15.84 -8.51
C ARG A 32 -2.53 16.99 -7.71
N MET A 33 -1.66 16.69 -6.75
CA MET A 33 -0.94 17.71 -5.98
C MET A 33 -0.03 18.55 -6.89
N TRP A 34 0.70 17.89 -7.78
CA TRP A 34 1.57 18.54 -8.76
C TRP A 34 0.79 19.40 -9.76
N ALA A 35 -0.35 18.92 -10.27
CA ALA A 35 -1.16 19.63 -11.26
C ALA A 35 -1.98 20.79 -10.66
N SER A 36 -2.24 20.80 -9.35
CA SER A 36 -3.10 21.79 -8.70
C SER A 36 -2.35 22.87 -7.92
N ASP A 37 -1.00 22.84 -7.95
CA ASP A 37 -0.12 23.71 -7.14
C ASP A 37 -0.66 23.85 -5.71
N CYS A 38 -0.86 22.70 -5.07
CA CYS A 38 -1.39 22.66 -3.71
C CYS A 38 -0.36 23.37 -2.83
N GLY A 39 -0.66 24.58 -2.35
CA GLY A 39 0.23 25.39 -1.50
C GLY A 39 0.52 24.77 -0.12
N ALA A 40 0.46 23.44 -0.03
CA ALA A 40 0.82 22.65 1.12
C ALA A 40 2.35 22.64 1.29
N PRO A 41 2.83 22.62 2.54
CA PRO A 41 4.25 22.47 2.80
C PRO A 41 4.74 21.12 2.30
N MET A 42 5.85 21.13 1.56
CA MET A 42 6.45 19.97 0.88
C MET A 42 6.64 18.75 1.80
N ALA A 43 6.96 18.97 3.09
CA ALA A 43 7.10 17.89 4.06
C ALA A 43 5.81 17.07 4.26
N LEU A 44 4.67 17.74 4.20
CA LEU A 44 3.35 17.12 4.39
C LEU A 44 2.91 16.38 3.13
N GLU A 45 3.20 16.93 1.95
CA GLU A 45 3.00 16.26 0.66
C GLU A 45 3.80 14.96 0.57
N ILE A 46 5.09 15.00 0.89
CA ILE A 46 5.96 13.81 0.84
C ILE A 46 5.57 12.79 1.91
N GLY A 47 5.24 13.25 3.11
CA GLY A 47 4.83 12.37 4.22
C GLY A 47 3.61 11.53 3.89
N VAL A 48 2.54 12.16 3.39
CA VAL A 48 1.30 11.44 3.08
C VAL A 48 1.40 10.61 1.80
N THR A 49 2.13 11.10 0.79
CA THR A 49 2.15 10.48 -0.54
C THR A 49 3.17 9.36 -0.65
N LEU A 50 4.23 9.41 0.16
CA LEU A 50 5.35 8.47 0.10
C LEU A 50 5.58 7.71 1.41
N VAL A 51 5.67 8.40 2.55
CA VAL A 51 6.05 7.76 3.83
C VAL A 51 4.96 6.82 4.32
N MET A 52 3.71 7.28 4.39
CA MET A 52 2.57 6.44 4.80
C MET A 52 2.41 5.16 3.95
N PRO A 53 2.37 5.24 2.60
CA PRO A 53 2.28 4.04 1.79
C PRO A 53 3.51 3.13 1.90
N ALA A 54 4.72 3.68 2.08
CA ALA A 54 5.91 2.88 2.32
C ALA A 54 5.81 2.09 3.64
N VAL A 55 5.39 2.72 4.75
CA VAL A 55 5.17 2.04 6.03
C VAL A 55 4.12 0.94 5.89
N TYR A 56 3.02 1.21 5.19
CA TYR A 56 2.00 0.19 4.94
C TYR A 56 2.54 -1.00 4.13
N LEU A 57 3.32 -0.76 3.06
CA LEU A 57 3.96 -1.82 2.29
C LEU A 57 4.90 -2.67 3.14
N VAL A 58 5.66 -2.04 4.05
CA VAL A 58 6.52 -2.76 5.01
C VAL A 58 5.67 -3.63 5.93
N LEU A 59 4.59 -3.11 6.52
CA LEU A 59 3.70 -3.90 7.38
C LEU A 59 3.03 -5.05 6.63
N MET A 60 2.67 -4.83 5.38
CA MET A 60 2.07 -5.82 4.51
C MET A 60 3.08 -6.92 4.12
N TYR A 61 4.34 -6.56 3.88
CA TYR A 61 5.45 -7.52 3.73
C TYR A 61 5.71 -8.30 5.01
N LEU A 62 5.74 -7.63 6.17
CA LEU A 62 5.89 -8.28 7.47
C LEU A 62 4.73 -9.24 7.78
N THR A 63 3.51 -8.91 7.33
CA THR A 63 2.36 -9.81 7.43
C THR A 63 2.55 -11.05 6.57
N PHE A 64 3.10 -10.88 5.36
CA PHE A 64 3.40 -11.99 4.47
C PHE A 64 4.48 -12.92 5.05
N THR A 65 5.56 -12.36 5.63
CA THR A 65 6.66 -13.13 6.23
C THR A 65 6.36 -13.71 7.61
N SER A 66 5.39 -13.15 8.34
CA SER A 66 4.94 -13.76 9.61
C SER A 66 4.00 -14.95 9.39
N GLN A 67 3.53 -15.15 8.17
CA GLN A 67 2.58 -16.19 7.82
C GLN A 67 3.28 -17.45 7.30
N GLU A 68 4.50 -17.35 6.75
CA GLU A 68 5.34 -18.50 6.36
C GLU A 68 5.73 -19.41 7.54
#